data_AF-A0A7X3I7Y6-F1
#
_entry.id   AF-A0A7X3I7Y6-F1
#
_cell.length_a   1.000
_cell.length_b   1.000
_cell.length_c   1.000
_cell.angle_alpha   90.00
_cell.angle_beta   90.00
_cell.angle_gamma   90.00
#
_symmetry.space_group_name_H-M   'P 1'
#
loop_
_entity.id
_entity.type
_entity.pdbx_description
1 polymer ?
#
loop_
_entity_poly.entity_id
_entity_poly.type
_entity_poly.pdbx_seq_one_letter_code
_entity_poly.pdbx_strand_id
1 'polypeptide(L)' 'MQPCLAPEASISAKGKQYFNAPAYITGATLPDEDGPLSAFARAKSIGSVFATPTNDIGLPGYTTVDPGLG' A
#
# COMPACT_ATOMS: atom_id res chain seq x y z
N MET A 1 -17.10 -16.62 20.40
CA MET A 1 -17.53 -15.28 19.92
C MET A 1 -16.28 -14.59 19.40
N GLN A 2 -16.18 -14.45 18.09
CA GLN A 2 -15.03 -13.82 17.43
C GLN A 2 -15.15 -12.31 17.67
N PRO A 3 -14.13 -11.61 18.21
CA PRO A 3 -14.21 -10.17 18.37
C PRO A 3 -14.30 -9.56 16.98
N CYS A 4 -15.43 -8.89 16.70
CA CYS A 4 -15.51 -7.96 15.58
C CYS A 4 -14.49 -6.87 15.85
N LEU A 5 -13.37 -6.86 15.12
CA LEU A 5 -12.55 -5.67 15.02
C LEU A 5 -13.47 -4.59 14.45
N ALA A 6 -13.88 -3.63 15.29
CA ALA A 6 -14.43 -2.39 14.79
C ALA A 6 -13.40 -1.82 13.80
N PRO A 7 -13.81 -1.39 12.60
CA PRO A 7 -12.88 -0.74 11.68
C PRO A 7 -12.25 0.40 12.45
N GLU A 8 -10.94 0.30 12.71
CA GLU A 8 -10.18 1.28 13.48
C GLU A 8 -10.55 2.63 12.90
N ALA A 9 -11.22 3.48 13.70
CA ALA A 9 -11.68 4.75 13.22
C ALA A 9 -10.46 5.49 12.65
N SER A 10 -10.50 5.87 11.37
CA SER A 10 -9.45 6.67 10.77
C SER A 10 -9.44 8.02 11.48
N ILE A 11 -8.53 8.18 12.46
CA ILE A 11 -8.41 9.40 13.26
C ILE A 11 -7.48 10.37 12.52
N SER A 12 -7.91 11.62 12.38
CA SER A 12 -7.12 12.71 11.80
C SER A 12 -7.41 14.02 12.52
N ALA A 13 -6.39 14.84 12.76
CA ALA A 13 -6.59 16.24 13.11
C ALA A 13 -7.08 17.04 11.89
N LYS A 14 -7.83 18.11 12.11
CA LYS A 14 -8.41 18.92 11.01
C LYS A 14 -7.32 19.38 10.02
N GLY A 15 -7.50 19.07 8.74
CA GLY A 15 -6.55 19.42 7.68
C GLY A 15 -5.30 18.54 7.61
N LYS A 16 -5.27 17.42 8.34
CA LYS A 16 -4.19 16.44 8.31
C LYS A 16 -4.60 15.16 7.59
N GLN A 17 -3.62 14.41 7.13
CA GLN A 17 -3.85 13.09 6.54
C GLN A 17 -4.29 12.10 7.62
N TYR A 18 -5.14 11.13 7.26
CA TYR A 18 -5.57 10.11 8.19
C TYR A 18 -4.40 9.27 8.70
N PHE A 19 -4.44 8.95 9.99
CA PHE A 19 -3.54 8.00 10.62
C PHE A 19 -3.54 6.68 9.85
N ASN A 20 -2.35 6.13 9.62
CA ASN A 20 -2.13 4.84 8.95
C ASN A 20 -2.76 4.70 7.55
N ALA A 21 -3.13 5.82 6.91
CA ALA A 21 -3.67 5.83 5.56
C ALA A 21 -2.64 6.46 4.62
N PRO A 22 -2.09 5.74 3.61
CA PRO A 22 -1.15 6.32 2.66
C PRO A 22 -1.85 7.30 1.70
N ALA A 23 -1.11 8.28 1.20
CA ALA A 23 -1.67 9.33 0.33
C ALA A 23 -2.12 8.78 -1.03
N TYR A 24 -1.47 7.72 -1.50
CA TYR A 24 -1.84 6.96 -2.68
C TYR A 24 -1.35 5.52 -2.54
N ILE A 25 -2.02 4.62 -3.25
CA ILE A 25 -1.57 3.25 -3.51
C ILE A 25 -1.77 3.03 -5.01
N THR A 26 -0.70 2.70 -5.72
CA THR A 26 -0.76 2.38 -7.14
C THR A 26 0.06 1.13 -7.45
N GLY A 27 -0.30 0.42 -8.51
CA GLY A 27 0.45 -0.73 -8.97
C GLY A 27 0.25 -0.99 -10.45
N ALA A 28 1.20 -1.68 -11.04
CA ALA A 28 1.18 -2.11 -12.43
C ALA A 28 1.73 -3.54 -12.53
N THR A 29 1.14 -4.32 -13.43
CA THR A 29 1.58 -5.67 -13.76
C THR A 29 1.90 -5.72 -15.24
N LEU A 30 3.08 -6.22 -15.59
CA LEU A 30 3.50 -6.52 -16.95
C LEU A 30 3.60 -8.04 -17.09
N PRO A 31 2.61 -8.70 -17.70
CA PRO A 31 2.71 -10.11 -18.06
C PRO A 31 3.46 -10.27 -19.40
N ASP A 32 4.18 -11.38 -19.53
CA ASP A 32 4.83 -11.83 -20.76
C ASP A 32 4.55 -13.33 -20.94
N GLU A 33 4.08 -13.73 -22.12
CA GLU A 33 3.72 -15.11 -22.41
C GLU A 33 4.44 -15.56 -23.69
N ASP A 34 5.22 -16.63 -23.61
CA ASP A 34 5.90 -17.27 -24.74
C ASP A 34 5.61 -18.78 -24.74
N GLY A 35 4.51 -19.15 -25.40
CA GLY A 35 4.06 -20.54 -25.50
C GLY A 35 3.72 -21.13 -24.13
N PRO A 36 4.37 -22.23 -23.67
CA PRO A 36 4.11 -22.81 -22.35
C PRO A 36 4.79 -22.06 -21.20
N LEU A 37 5.61 -21.04 -21.49
CA LEU A 37 6.31 -20.25 -20.49
C LEU A 37 5.55 -18.94 -20.24
N SER A 38 5.40 -18.60 -18.97
CA SER A 38 4.88 -17.28 -18.59
C SER A 38 5.83 -16.59 -17.62
N ALA A 39 5.93 -15.28 -17.73
CA ALA A 39 6.65 -14.43 -16.82
C ALA A 39 5.80 -13.20 -16.46
N PHE A 40 6.09 -12.61 -15.31
CA PHE A 40 5.51 -11.33 -14.96
C PHE A 40 6.46 -10.45 -14.16
N ALA A 41 6.24 -9.14 -14.24
CA ALA A 41 6.80 -8.17 -13.32
C ALA A 41 5.67 -7.33 -12.72
N ARG A 42 5.58 -7.30 -11.39
CA ARG A 42 4.62 -6.47 -10.65
C ARG A 42 5.33 -5.39 -9.88
N ALA A 43 4.89 -4.14 -10.05
CA ALA A 43 5.34 -3.02 -9.24
C ALA A 43 4.18 -2.51 -8.39
N LYS A 44 4.45 -2.19 -7.13
CA LYS A 44 3.50 -1.52 -6.22
C LYS A 44 4.19 -0.35 -5.55
N SER A 45 3.58 0.83 -5.62
CA SER A 45 4.06 2.04 -4.95
C SER A 45 3.03 2.49 -3.91
N ILE A 46 3.52 2.76 -2.72
CA ILE A 46 2.73 3.23 -1.58
C ILE A 46 3.31 4.56 -1.14
N GLY A 47 2.46 5.59 -1.07
CA GLY A 47 2.82 6.91 -0.57
C GLY A 47 3.16 6.88 0.92
N SER A 48 3.74 7.97 1.43
CA SER A 48 4.03 8.10 2.86
C SER A 48 2.78 7.96 3.72
N VAL A 49 2.99 7.45 4.94
CA VAL A 49 1.96 7.21 5.95
C VAL A 49 2.37 7.90 7.24
N PHE A 50 1.41 8.46 7.97
CA PHE A 50 1.63 9.05 9.27
C PHE A 50 1.22 8.08 10.39
N ALA A 51 2.10 7.97 11.38
CA ALA A 51 1.91 7.15 12.58
C ALA A 51 1.27 7.93 13.74
N THR A 52 0.93 9.21 13.53
CA THR A 52 0.17 10.02 14.49
C THR A 52 -0.93 10.82 13.79
N PRO A 53 -2.06 11.10 14.46
CA PRO A 53 -3.14 11.94 13.89
C PRO A 53 -2.77 13.39 13.60
N THR A 54 -1.68 13.89 14.16
CA THR A 54 -1.16 15.26 13.98
C THR A 54 -0.17 15.38 12.82
N ASN A 55 0.26 14.25 12.25
CA ASN A 55 1.27 14.12 11.19
C ASN A 55 2.69 14.52 11.60
N ASP A 56 3.04 14.38 12.88
CA ASP A 56 4.39 14.72 13.38
C ASP A 56 5.39 13.57 13.18
N ILE A 57 4.90 12.32 13.12
CA ILE A 57 5.72 11.13 12.89
C ILE A 57 5.19 10.41 11.65
N GLY A 58 6.07 10.15 10.69
CA GLY A 58 5.71 9.49 9.44
C GLY A 58 6.74 8.46 9.00
N LEU A 59 6.27 7.51 8.21
CA LEU A 59 7.08 6.55 7.47
C LEU A 59 7.13 6.98 6.00
N PRO A 60 8.31 6.95 5.36
CA PRO A 60 8.43 7.29 3.96
C PRO A 60 7.65 6.30 3.09
N GLY A 61 7.17 6.78 1.95
CA GLY A 61 6.62 5.90 0.93
C GLY A 61 7.68 4.95 0.37
N TYR A 62 7.25 3.84 -0.19
CA TYR A 62 8.14 2.84 -0.77
C TYR A 62 7.55 2.21 -2.03
N THR A 63 8.42 1.58 -2.81
CA THR A 63 8.02 0.83 -4.00
C THR A 63 8.61 -0.58 -3.93
N THR A 64 7.80 -1.60 -4.20
CA THR A 64 8.25 -2.99 -4.32
C THR A 64 8.11 -3.48 -5.75
N VAL A 65 9.04 -4.32 -6.17
CA VAL A 65 9.01 -5.01 -7.46
C VAL A 65 9.07 -6.52 -7.20
N ASP A 66 8.14 -7.25 -7.79
CA ASP A 66 7.94 -8.69 -7.62
C ASP A 66 7.95 -9.36 -9.01
N PRO A 67 9.07 -9.96 -9.41
CA PRO A 67 9.15 -10.76 -10.62
C PRO A 67 8.68 -12.20 -10.35
N GLY A 68 8.10 -12.86 -11.35
CA GLY A 68 7.76 -14.27 -11.26
C GLY A 68 7.76 -14.98 -12.61
N LEU A 69 7.81 -16.31 -12.51
CA LEU A 69 7.71 -17.27 -13.61
C LEU A 69 6.53 -18.20 -13.31
N GLY A 70 5.79 -18.59 -14.35
CA GLY A 70 4.64 -19.50 -14.26
C GLY A 70 4.68 -20.58 -15.31
#